data_AF-A0A9P8PAL3-F1
#
_entry.id   AF-A0A9P8PAL3-F1
#
_cell.length_a   1.000
_cell.length_b   1.000
_cell.length_c   1.000
_cell.angle_alpha   90.00
_cell.angle_beta   90.00
_cell.angle_gamma   90.00
#
_symmetry.space_group_name_H-M   'P 1'
#
loop_
_entity.id
_entity.type
_entity.pdbx_description
1 polymer ?
#
loop_
_entity_poly.entity_id
_entity_poly.type
_entity_poly.pdbx_seq_one_letter_code
_entity_poly.pdbx_strand_id
1 'polypeptide(L)'
;MDETESVKKLLASLSRGIDDLEKNVKSEVFIRSLLEHVQEAKSPLEKVDLYNNYAYVIASLYFVLLKTSGENKKNEHPIMQELNRVKLYIDRAKKAEQIKKNGNIDPDEASKAAERYVKNQLGEKVEPAVSKVHFEGRHTKFDTSEENDKDSERPAKRHKPDSKKSRSKTKKSKDHSLAK
;
A
#
# COMPACT_ATOMS: atom_id res chain seq x y z
N MET A 1 -22.89 -51.69 -1.73
CA MET A 1 -23.51 -51.03 -2.91
C MET A 1 -23.84 -49.56 -2.65
N ASP A 2 -24.04 -49.13 -1.39
CA ASP A 2 -24.38 -47.73 -1.07
C ASP A 2 -23.23 -46.73 -1.29
N GLU A 3 -21.98 -47.12 -1.04
CA GLU A 3 -20.81 -46.26 -1.23
C GLU A 3 -20.55 -45.91 -2.70
N THR A 4 -20.88 -46.79 -3.63
CA THR A 4 -20.73 -46.51 -5.06
C THR A 4 -21.75 -45.50 -5.55
N GLU A 5 -22.95 -45.51 -4.98
CA GLU A 5 -24.01 -44.55 -5.33
C GLU A 5 -23.74 -43.15 -4.75
N SER A 6 -23.17 -43.06 -3.55
CA SER A 6 -22.76 -41.77 -2.98
C SER A 6 -21.62 -41.12 -3.79
N VAL A 7 -20.63 -41.91 -4.21
CA VAL A 7 -19.53 -41.43 -5.07
C VAL A 7 -20.05 -40.94 -6.42
N LYS A 8 -20.97 -41.68 -7.07
CA LYS A 8 -21.59 -41.25 -8.34
C LYS A 8 -22.31 -39.90 -8.19
N LYS A 9 -23.04 -39.69 -7.08
CA LYS A 9 -23.73 -38.42 -6.81
C LYS A 9 -22.74 -37.26 -6.66
N LEU A 10 -21.64 -37.46 -5.94
CA LEU A 10 -20.57 -36.46 -5.80
C LEU A 10 -19.93 -36.13 -7.15
N LEU A 11 -19.66 -37.15 -7.98
CA LEU A 11 -19.09 -36.95 -9.31
C LEU A 11 -20.04 -36.16 -10.22
N ALA A 12 -21.34 -36.50 -10.22
CA ALA A 12 -22.35 -35.77 -10.98
C ALA A 12 -22.45 -34.31 -10.53
N SER A 13 -22.39 -34.06 -9.21
CA SER A 13 -22.37 -32.69 -8.66
C SER A 13 -21.12 -31.93 -9.06
N LEU A 14 -19.95 -32.58 -9.04
CA LEU A 14 -18.68 -31.95 -9.43
C LEU A 14 -18.68 -31.61 -10.92
N SER A 15 -19.09 -32.55 -11.78
CA SER A 15 -19.18 -32.32 -13.23
C SER A 15 -20.07 -31.12 -13.55
N ARG A 16 -21.28 -31.09 -12.96
CA ARG A 16 -22.19 -29.96 -13.15
C ARG A 16 -21.59 -28.63 -12.66
N GLY A 17 -20.92 -28.65 -11.51
CA GLY A 17 -20.24 -27.47 -10.98
C GLY A 17 -19.11 -26.96 -11.89
N ILE A 18 -18.36 -27.86 -12.53
CA ILE A 18 -17.33 -27.51 -13.51
C ILE A 18 -17.95 -26.95 -14.79
N ASP A 19 -19.02 -27.56 -15.30
CA ASP A 19 -19.72 -27.08 -16.50
C ASP A 19 -20.28 -25.66 -16.31
N ASP A 20 -20.86 -25.39 -15.13
CA ASP A 20 -21.40 -24.08 -14.81
C ASP A 20 -20.29 -23.04 -14.58
N LEU A 21 -19.18 -23.45 -13.96
CA LEU A 21 -18.00 -22.58 -13.81
C LEU A 21 -17.37 -22.24 -15.17
N GLU A 22 -17.25 -23.22 -16.06
CA GLU A 22 -16.68 -23.02 -17.40
C GLU A 22 -17.51 -22.01 -18.20
N LYS A 23 -18.84 -22.10 -18.14
CA LYS A 23 -19.74 -21.13 -18.78
C LYS A 23 -19.48 -19.73 -18.25
N ASN A 24 -19.53 -19.53 -16.93
CA ASN A 24 -19.37 -18.22 -16.30
C ASN A 24 -17.99 -17.61 -16.57
N VAL A 25 -16.92 -18.42 -16.48
CA VAL A 25 -15.56 -17.95 -16.73
C VAL A 25 -15.39 -17.52 -18.20
N LYS A 26 -15.91 -18.29 -19.15
CA LYS A 26 -15.87 -17.91 -20.57
C LYS A 26 -16.73 -16.69 -20.88
N SER A 27 -17.92 -16.60 -20.29
CA SER A 27 -18.89 -15.55 -20.59
C SER A 27 -18.62 -14.23 -19.88
N GLU A 28 -17.85 -14.21 -18.79
CA GLU A 28 -17.62 -12.98 -18.01
C GLU A 28 -16.14 -12.63 -17.89
N VAL A 29 -15.28 -13.63 -17.64
CA VAL A 29 -13.88 -13.39 -17.28
C VAL A 29 -12.98 -13.34 -18.51
N PHE A 30 -13.18 -14.22 -19.49
CA PHE A 30 -12.31 -14.36 -20.67
C PHE A 30 -12.78 -13.60 -21.92
N ILE A 31 -13.83 -12.78 -21.84
CA ILE A 31 -14.23 -11.94 -22.99
C ILE A 31 -13.09 -11.00 -23.40
N ARG A 32 -12.35 -10.49 -22.40
CA ARG A 32 -11.34 -9.46 -22.56
C ARG A 32 -10.09 -9.81 -21.77
N SER A 33 -8.98 -9.15 -22.11
CA SER A 33 -7.74 -9.33 -21.36
C SER A 33 -7.85 -8.68 -19.97
N LEU A 34 -7.15 -9.23 -18.98
CA LEU A 34 -7.06 -8.62 -17.64
C LEU A 34 -6.59 -7.17 -17.71
N LEU A 35 -5.66 -6.86 -18.63
CA LEU A 35 -5.13 -5.51 -18.79
C LEU A 35 -6.24 -4.53 -19.20
N GLU A 36 -7.14 -4.94 -20.08
CA GLU A 36 -8.28 -4.14 -20.54
C GLU A 36 -9.24 -3.85 -19.38
N HIS A 37 -9.63 -4.87 -18.61
CA HIS A 37 -10.46 -4.69 -17.42
C HIS A 37 -9.83 -3.75 -16.38
N VAL A 38 -8.51 -3.84 -16.19
CA VAL A 38 -7.78 -2.96 -15.25
C VAL A 38 -7.68 -1.52 -15.77
N GLN A 39 -7.64 -1.31 -17.09
CA GLN A 39 -7.65 0.02 -17.68
C GLN A 39 -9.02 0.69 -17.54
N GLU A 40 -10.11 -0.06 -17.64
CA GLU A 40 -11.48 0.44 -17.47
C GLU A 40 -11.84 0.76 -16.00
N ALA A 41 -11.16 0.12 -15.05
CA ALA A 41 -11.37 0.36 -13.62
C ALA A 41 -11.07 1.82 -13.25
N LYS A 42 -12.07 2.49 -12.66
CA LYS A 42 -12.08 3.94 -12.39
C LYS A 42 -11.31 4.27 -11.13
N SER A 43 -11.33 3.37 -10.15
CA SER A 43 -10.66 3.57 -8.86
C SER A 43 -9.49 2.59 -8.66
N PRO A 44 -8.43 2.98 -7.93
CA PRO A 44 -7.35 2.06 -7.57
C PRO A 44 -7.85 0.84 -6.79
N LEU A 45 -8.95 1.01 -6.05
CA LEU A 45 -9.57 -0.06 -5.28
C LEU A 45 -10.23 -1.09 -6.19
N GLU A 46 -11.00 -0.66 -7.19
CA GLU A 46 -11.57 -1.57 -8.21
C GLU A 46 -10.48 -2.37 -8.93
N LYS A 47 -9.31 -1.76 -9.20
CA LYS A 47 -8.16 -2.47 -9.78
C LYS A 47 -7.66 -3.57 -8.84
N VAL A 48 -7.51 -3.28 -7.56
CA VAL A 48 -7.09 -4.25 -6.55
C VAL A 48 -8.09 -5.40 -6.44
N ASP A 49 -9.39 -5.11 -6.45
CA ASP A 49 -10.43 -6.12 -6.41
C ASP A 49 -10.39 -7.05 -7.63
N LEU A 50 -10.21 -6.48 -8.83
CA LEU A 50 -9.98 -7.25 -10.06
C LEU A 50 -8.77 -8.20 -9.92
N TYR A 51 -7.61 -7.69 -9.49
CA TYR A 51 -6.43 -8.54 -9.30
C TYR A 51 -6.66 -9.64 -8.26
N ASN A 52 -7.29 -9.32 -7.13
CA ASN A 52 -7.61 -10.29 -6.08
C ASN A 52 -8.56 -11.38 -6.57
N ASN A 53 -9.59 -11.01 -7.35
CA ASN A 53 -10.55 -11.95 -7.92
C ASN A 53 -9.87 -12.91 -8.90
N TYR A 54 -9.03 -12.41 -9.79
CA TYR A 54 -8.28 -13.26 -10.73
C TYR A 54 -7.33 -14.21 -9.99
N ALA A 55 -6.57 -13.69 -9.00
CA ALA A 55 -5.67 -14.50 -8.20
C ALA A 55 -6.44 -15.59 -7.42
N TYR A 56 -7.62 -15.26 -6.87
CA TYR A 56 -8.48 -16.21 -6.18
C TYR A 56 -8.98 -17.32 -7.11
N VAL A 57 -9.49 -16.97 -8.30
CA VAL A 57 -9.98 -17.95 -9.27
C VAL A 57 -8.86 -18.90 -9.70
N ILE A 58 -7.69 -18.38 -10.04
CA ILE A 58 -6.53 -19.20 -10.46
C ILE A 58 -6.09 -20.14 -9.33
N ALA A 59 -5.89 -19.61 -8.12
CA ALA A 59 -5.46 -20.43 -6.98
C ALA A 59 -6.52 -21.50 -6.62
N SER A 60 -7.80 -21.16 -6.71
CA SER A 60 -8.90 -22.09 -6.42
C SER A 60 -9.01 -23.21 -7.47
N LEU A 61 -8.92 -22.88 -8.76
CA LEU A 61 -8.93 -23.85 -9.84
C LEU A 61 -7.75 -24.82 -9.72
N TYR A 62 -6.56 -24.28 -9.41
CA TYR A 62 -5.37 -25.10 -9.20
C TYR A 62 -5.51 -25.98 -7.96
N PHE A 63 -6.10 -25.48 -6.88
CA PHE A 63 -6.41 -26.30 -5.71
C PHE A 63 -7.38 -27.45 -6.03
N VAL A 64 -8.42 -27.20 -6.82
CA VAL A 64 -9.35 -28.24 -7.28
C VAL A 64 -8.63 -29.29 -8.12
N LEU A 65 -7.78 -28.87 -9.05
CA LEU A 65 -6.95 -29.78 -9.86
C LEU A 65 -6.08 -30.70 -8.99
N LEU A 66 -5.40 -30.15 -7.99
CA LEU A 66 -4.57 -30.94 -7.07
C LEU A 66 -5.38 -31.93 -6.23
N LYS A 67 -6.64 -31.59 -5.92
CA LYS A 67 -7.56 -32.46 -5.20
C LYS A 67 -8.08 -33.60 -6.07
N THR A 68 -8.41 -33.33 -7.32
CA THR A 68 -8.90 -34.34 -8.26
C THR A 68 -7.80 -35.27 -8.76
N SER A 69 -6.58 -34.77 -8.96
CA SER A 69 -5.40 -35.59 -9.28
C SER A 69 -4.89 -36.42 -8.10
N GLY A 70 -5.35 -36.11 -6.88
CA GLY A 70 -4.96 -36.83 -5.66
C GLY A 70 -3.58 -36.48 -5.11
N GLU A 71 -2.93 -35.45 -5.64
CA GLU A 71 -1.62 -34.96 -5.18
C GLU A 71 -1.70 -34.22 -3.84
N ASN A 72 -2.85 -33.62 -3.51
CA ASN A 72 -3.04 -32.83 -2.29
C ASN A 72 -4.09 -33.41 -1.33
N LYS A 73 -3.96 -34.68 -0.92
CA LYS A 73 -4.95 -35.34 -0.03
C LYS A 73 -5.08 -34.63 1.32
N LYS A 74 -3.96 -34.24 1.94
CA LYS A 74 -3.88 -33.68 3.30
C LYS A 74 -3.79 -32.16 3.39
N ASN A 75 -3.96 -31.42 2.29
CA ASN A 75 -3.75 -29.96 2.25
C ASN A 75 -2.31 -29.52 2.58
N GLU A 76 -1.32 -30.38 2.33
CA GLU A 76 0.10 -30.10 2.59
C GLU A 76 0.76 -29.34 1.43
N HIS A 77 0.11 -29.29 0.26
CA HIS A 77 0.65 -28.61 -0.90
C HIS A 77 0.78 -27.08 -0.66
N PRO A 78 1.86 -26.42 -1.14
CA PRO A 78 2.09 -24.97 -0.97
C PRO A 78 0.96 -24.05 -1.46
N ILE A 79 0.04 -24.56 -2.28
CA ILE A 79 -1.18 -23.85 -2.70
C ILE A 79 -2.00 -23.31 -1.53
N MET A 80 -1.95 -23.95 -0.35
CA MET A 80 -2.63 -23.43 0.84
C MET A 80 -2.04 -22.09 1.31
N GLN A 81 -0.74 -21.91 1.14
CA GLN A 81 -0.07 -20.64 1.42
C GLN A 81 -0.53 -19.56 0.45
N GLU A 82 -0.71 -19.92 -0.83
CA GLU A 82 -1.22 -19.02 -1.86
C GLU A 82 -2.67 -18.60 -1.60
N LEU A 83 -3.54 -19.52 -1.19
CA LEU A 83 -4.91 -19.19 -0.78
C LEU A 83 -4.94 -18.25 0.45
N ASN A 84 -4.08 -18.51 1.44
CA ASN A 84 -3.93 -17.61 2.59
C ASN A 84 -3.41 -16.23 2.20
N ARG A 85 -2.50 -16.17 1.23
CA ARG A 85 -1.97 -14.93 0.67
C ARG A 85 -3.08 -14.13 -0.01
N VAL A 86 -3.88 -14.76 -0.88
CA VAL A 86 -5.02 -14.11 -1.53
C VAL A 86 -6.02 -13.58 -0.49
N LYS A 87 -6.37 -14.39 0.52
CA LYS A 87 -7.24 -13.96 1.63
C LYS A 87 -6.71 -12.70 2.31
N LEU A 88 -5.41 -12.67 2.63
CA LEU A 88 -4.77 -11.51 3.24
C LEU A 88 -4.90 -10.24 2.37
N TYR A 89 -4.75 -10.35 1.05
CA TYR A 89 -4.90 -9.21 0.15
C TYR A 89 -6.35 -8.73 0.05
N ILE A 90 -7.32 -9.64 0.01
CA ILE A 90 -8.74 -9.30 0.06
C ILE A 90 -9.07 -8.58 1.38
N ASP A 91 -8.56 -9.06 2.51
CA ASP A 91 -8.78 -8.43 3.81
C ASP A 91 -8.14 -7.03 3.89
N ARG A 92 -6.98 -6.83 3.24
CA ARG A 92 -6.36 -5.50 3.11
C ARG A 92 -7.21 -4.55 2.27
N ALA A 93 -7.76 -5.01 1.15
CA ALA A 93 -8.65 -4.22 0.30
C ALA A 93 -9.91 -3.80 1.07
N LYS A 94 -10.55 -4.73 1.80
CA LYS A 94 -11.70 -4.45 2.66
C LYS A 94 -11.40 -3.44 3.77
N LYS A 95 -10.22 -3.52 4.39
CA LYS A 95 -9.79 -2.52 5.38
C LYS A 95 -9.61 -1.14 4.75
N ALA A 96 -9.02 -1.07 3.56
CA ALA A 96 -8.88 0.20 2.83
C ALA A 96 -10.24 0.81 2.47
N GLU A 97 -11.22 -0.02 2.07
CA GLU A 97 -12.61 0.40 1.88
C GLU A 97 -13.23 0.97 3.16
N GLN A 98 -13.09 0.26 4.27
CA GLN A 98 -13.64 0.68 5.55
C GLN A 98 -13.01 2.00 6.01
N ILE A 99 -11.70 2.17 5.83
CA ILE A 99 -11.03 3.45 6.10
C ILE A 99 -11.55 4.54 5.16
N LYS A 100 -11.81 4.26 3.87
CA LYS A 100 -12.40 5.26 2.98
C LYS A 100 -13.84 5.63 3.38
N LYS A 101 -14.62 4.67 3.87
CA LYS A 101 -16.00 4.87 4.34
C LYS A 101 -16.07 5.60 5.69
N ASN A 102 -15.16 5.27 6.61
CA ASN A 102 -15.13 5.80 7.98
C ASN A 102 -14.19 7.02 8.14
N GLY A 103 -13.26 7.20 7.20
CA GLY A 103 -12.18 8.19 7.21
C GLY A 103 -12.57 9.56 6.68
N ASN A 104 -13.87 9.85 6.58
CA ASN A 104 -14.34 11.20 6.82
C ASN A 104 -14.16 11.50 8.32
N ILE A 105 -12.91 11.55 8.79
CA ILE A 105 -12.59 12.30 9.99
C ILE A 105 -12.95 13.73 9.61
N ASP A 106 -13.90 14.30 10.33
CA ASP A 106 -14.31 15.68 10.11
C ASP A 106 -13.01 16.52 10.06
N PRO A 107 -12.75 17.31 8.99
CA PRO A 107 -11.53 18.12 8.93
C PRO A 107 -11.34 18.99 10.18
N ASP A 108 -12.45 19.34 10.84
CA ASP A 108 -12.51 20.03 12.13
C ASP A 108 -12.02 19.19 13.32
N GLU A 109 -12.22 17.87 13.29
CA GLU A 109 -11.73 16.97 14.34
C GLU A 109 -10.23 16.67 14.15
N ALA A 110 -9.79 16.53 12.89
CA ALA A 110 -8.38 16.37 12.55
C ALA A 110 -7.56 17.63 12.91
N SER A 111 -8.10 18.82 12.63
CA SER A 111 -7.45 20.09 12.99
C SER A 111 -7.36 20.27 14.51
N LYS A 112 -8.44 20.00 15.25
CA LYS A 112 -8.44 20.03 16.73
C LYS A 112 -7.47 19.01 17.34
N ALA A 113 -7.36 17.82 16.76
CA ALA A 113 -6.39 16.81 17.21
C ALA A 113 -4.94 17.28 16.99
N ALA A 114 -4.66 17.92 15.84
CA ALA A 114 -3.36 18.51 15.53
C ALA A 114 -3.04 19.69 16.47
N GLU A 115 -4.00 20.58 16.73
CA GLU A 115 -3.86 21.69 17.68
C GLU A 115 -3.52 21.19 19.10
N ARG A 116 -4.23 20.16 19.57
CA ARG A 116 -3.95 19.53 20.87
C ARG A 116 -2.57 18.88 20.91
N TYR A 117 -2.16 18.22 19.82
CA TYR A 117 -0.83 17.62 19.72
C TYR A 117 0.27 18.69 19.82
N VAL A 118 0.14 19.79 19.07
CA VAL A 118 1.09 20.91 19.12
C VAL A 118 1.10 21.54 20.52
N LYS A 119 -0.06 21.78 21.13
CA LYS A 119 -0.18 22.35 22.47
C LYS A 119 0.44 21.46 23.55
N ASN A 120 0.32 20.14 23.45
CA ASN A 120 0.91 19.20 24.41
C ASN A 120 2.43 19.10 24.26
N GLN A 121 2.96 19.19 23.03
CA GLN A 121 4.39 19.03 22.77
C GLN A 121 5.18 20.33 22.95
N LEU A 122 4.59 21.49 22.62
CA LEU A 122 5.26 22.79 22.66
C LEU A 122 4.71 23.72 23.76
N GLY A 123 3.68 23.32 24.51
CA GLY A 123 3.06 24.10 25.57
C GLY A 123 1.92 25.02 25.10
N GLU A 124 1.28 25.75 26.02
CA GLU A 124 0.12 26.61 25.71
C GLU A 124 0.48 27.93 25.00
N LYS A 125 1.76 28.31 24.97
CA LYS A 125 2.27 29.57 24.41
C LYS A 125 3.11 29.33 23.16
N VAL A 126 2.54 28.67 22.16
CA VAL A 126 3.18 28.50 20.85
C VAL A 126 2.71 29.61 19.94
N GLU A 127 3.37 30.76 20.03
CA GLU A 127 3.33 31.69 18.91
C GLU A 127 4.14 31.08 17.76
N PRO A 128 3.64 31.10 16.52
CA PRO A 128 4.43 30.63 15.38
C PRO A 128 5.75 31.40 15.34
N ALA A 129 6.87 30.69 15.38
CA ALA A 129 8.22 31.26 15.43
C ALA A 129 8.54 32.20 14.25
N VAL A 130 7.71 32.16 13.19
CA VAL A 130 7.77 33.09 12.08
C VAL A 130 6.52 33.98 12.15
N SER A 131 6.71 35.22 12.63
CA SER A 131 5.66 36.24 12.62
C SER A 131 5.12 36.44 11.20
N LYS A 132 3.80 36.60 11.04
CA LYS A 132 3.14 36.98 9.77
C LYS A 132 3.82 38.15 9.05
N VAL A 133 4.43 39.05 9.82
CA VAL A 133 5.22 40.21 9.37
C VAL A 133 6.39 39.83 8.44
N HIS A 134 6.95 38.62 8.55
CA HIS A 134 8.06 38.17 7.68
C HIS A 134 7.62 37.70 6.29
N PHE A 135 6.32 37.46 6.08
CA PHE A 135 5.75 37.01 4.80
C PHE A 135 4.97 38.11 4.07
N GLU A 136 4.49 39.12 4.79
CA GLU A 136 3.87 40.31 4.21
C GLU A 136 4.97 41.25 3.67
N GLY A 137 5.37 41.05 2.40
CA GLY A 137 6.21 42.03 1.69
C GLY A 137 7.35 41.48 0.84
N ARG A 138 7.57 40.17 0.78
CA ARG A 138 8.53 39.56 -0.15
C ARG A 138 7.84 38.70 -1.20
N HIS A 139 7.00 39.35 -2.00
CA HIS A 139 6.74 38.86 -3.35
C HIS A 139 8.01 39.12 -4.18
N THR A 140 8.82 38.10 -4.42
CA THR A 140 9.71 38.13 -5.58
C THR A 140 8.81 38.02 -6.81
N LYS A 141 8.32 39.17 -7.30
CA LYS A 141 7.79 39.24 -8.66
C LYS A 141 8.92 38.77 -9.58
N PHE A 142 8.76 37.58 -10.16
CA PHE A 142 9.49 37.22 -11.36
C PHE A 142 8.95 38.14 -12.46
N ASP A 143 9.54 39.33 -12.59
CA ASP A 143 9.37 40.15 -13.78
C ASP A 143 10.16 39.48 -14.90
N THR A 144 9.44 38.85 -15.82
CA THR A 144 9.93 38.55 -17.17
C THR A 144 9.96 39.84 -17.96
N SER A 145 11.05 40.59 -17.86
CA SER A 145 11.37 41.64 -18.82
C SER A 145 12.87 41.92 -18.85
N GLU A 146 13.36 41.97 -20.08
CA GLU A 146 14.76 42.01 -20.48
C GLU A 146 15.42 43.37 -20.17
N GLU A 147 16.72 43.29 -19.82
CA GLU A 147 17.82 44.26 -19.95
C GLU A 147 17.61 45.76 -19.60
N ASN A 148 18.39 46.26 -18.62
CA ASN A 148 19.63 47.03 -18.90
C ASN A 148 20.34 47.51 -17.61
N ASP A 149 21.67 47.58 -17.72
CA ASP A 149 22.68 47.86 -16.69
C ASP A 149 22.53 49.18 -15.91
N LYS A 150 22.95 49.16 -14.63
CA LYS A 150 24.04 50.02 -14.08
C LYS A 150 24.34 49.74 -12.60
N ASP A 151 25.63 49.71 -12.31
CA ASP A 151 26.31 49.44 -11.03
C ASP A 151 25.76 50.19 -9.82
N SER A 152 25.65 49.48 -8.68
CA SER A 152 25.93 50.04 -7.34
C SER A 152 26.38 48.95 -6.35
N GLU A 153 27.70 48.91 -6.16
CA GLU A 153 28.46 48.63 -4.92
C GLU A 153 27.94 47.59 -3.91
N ARG A 154 28.67 46.46 -3.84
CA ARG A 154 28.69 45.55 -2.66
C ARG A 154 29.30 46.25 -1.44
N PRO A 155 28.91 45.80 -0.24
CA PRO A 155 29.94 45.32 0.68
C PRO A 155 29.70 43.86 1.06
N ALA A 156 30.70 43.04 0.73
CA ALA A 156 30.80 41.66 1.10
C ALA A 156 30.97 41.51 2.63
N LYS A 157 30.07 40.78 3.29
CA LYS A 157 30.38 40.08 4.54
C LYS A 157 30.26 38.58 4.31
N ARG A 158 31.38 37.99 3.90
CA ARG A 158 31.60 36.55 3.85
C ARG A 158 31.70 36.05 5.30
N HIS A 159 30.67 35.36 5.80
CA HIS A 159 30.86 34.48 6.95
C HIS A 159 31.65 33.25 6.48
N LYS A 160 32.87 33.11 6.99
CA LYS A 160 33.72 31.92 6.79
C LYS A 160 33.08 30.71 7.47
N PRO A 161 33.13 29.51 6.87
CA PRO A 161 32.85 28.27 7.58
C PRO A 161 34.04 27.95 8.48
N ASP A 162 33.81 27.87 9.79
CA ASP A 162 34.85 27.46 10.74
C ASP A 162 34.98 25.93 10.66
N SER A 163 36.12 25.49 10.11
CA SER A 163 36.50 24.10 10.01
C SER A 163 37.33 23.74 11.24
N LYS A 164 36.72 23.07 12.21
CA LYS A 164 37.47 22.34 13.25
C LYS A 164 37.23 20.84 13.15
N LYS A 165 38.23 20.21 12.56
CA LYS A 165 38.59 18.81 12.56
C LYS A 165 38.78 18.30 14.00
N SER A 166 38.02 17.30 14.43
CA SER A 166 38.48 16.36 15.47
C SER A 166 37.88 14.96 15.34
N ARG A 167 38.73 14.08 14.81
CA ARG A 167 39.03 12.71 15.29
C ARG A 167 37.92 11.66 15.37
N SER A 168 37.99 10.77 14.38
CA SER A 168 37.89 9.31 14.47
C SER A 168 38.11 8.69 15.86
N LYS A 169 37.18 7.84 16.31
CA LYS A 169 37.43 6.53 16.95
C LYS A 169 36.24 5.60 16.65
N THR A 170 36.35 4.70 15.68
CA THR A 170 36.69 3.27 15.84
C THR A 170 35.63 2.44 16.57
N LYS A 171 34.98 1.55 15.80
CA LYS A 171 34.26 0.36 16.24
C LYS A 171 35.05 -0.37 17.32
N LYS A 172 34.39 -0.77 18.42
CA LYS A 172 34.88 -1.83 19.29
C LYS A 172 33.77 -2.84 19.52
N SER A 173 33.94 -3.99 18.87
CA SER A 173 33.36 -5.26 19.28
C SER A 173 33.69 -5.54 20.74
N LYS A 174 32.72 -6.06 21.49
CA LYS A 174 32.97 -6.81 22.72
C LYS A 174 32.44 -8.21 22.50
N ASP A 175 33.34 -9.09 22.05
CA ASP A 175 33.41 -10.43 22.60
C ASP A 175 33.69 -10.30 24.09
N HIS A 176 32.92 -11.01 24.91
CA HIS A 176 33.45 -11.51 26.17
C HIS A 176 32.98 -12.94 26.33
N SER A 177 33.91 -13.84 26.07
CA SER A 177 33.95 -15.22 26.54
C SER A 177 33.86 -15.30 28.06
N LEU A 178 33.17 -16.35 28.53
CA LEU A 178 33.40 -17.19 29.70
C LEU A 178 33.74 -16.55 31.06
N ALA A 179 32.90 -16.85 32.06
CA ALA A 179 33.39 -17.23 33.38
C ALA A 179 32.37 -18.10 34.15
N LYS A 180 32.78 -19.36 34.36
CA LYS A 180 32.45 -20.30 35.44
C LYS A 180 31.02 -20.83 35.57
#